data_AF-K0REY0-F1
#
_entry.id   AF-K0REY0-F1
#
_cell.length_a   1.000
_cell.length_b   1.000
_cell.length_c   1.000
_cell.angle_alpha   90.00
_cell.angle_beta   90.00
_cell.angle_gamma   90.00
#
_symmetry.space_group_name_H-M   'P 1'
#
loop_
_entity.id
_entity.type
_entity.pdbx_description
1 polymer ?
#
loop_
_entity_poly.entity_id
_entity_poly.type
_entity_poly.pdbx_seq_one_letter_code
_entity_poly.pdbx_strand_id
1 'polypeptide(L)'
;MPPETDAKRTSTSQPARTAGLHGQLQSSALSRHVWHESPATKHPITSSTCPMARTRNAVKRQKVAIVESALFNPDVVFLLAALLDARDLCQVSLTCKTLGGKRANAVDGLSLVEEAVRRRFECASEWERSCLRKYPDEGWVELHHHLLMLRSKLMFDQLVGDYIRHGEEGSIIRTIPGRNGRSSALCSNHVMRSGKHFAVFTGNGSIGVVRPVQIRRCDFGEKANCTDSAHQ
;
A
#
# COMPACT_ATOMS: atom_id res chain seq x y z
N MET A 1 17.01 48.31 27.31
CA MET A 1 18.39 48.03 27.75
C MET A 1 18.51 46.52 27.97
N PRO A 2 19.54 45.88 27.37
CA PRO A 2 19.75 44.42 27.28
C PRO A 2 20.70 43.94 28.42
N PRO A 3 21.37 42.76 28.45
CA PRO A 3 22.10 42.03 27.37
C PRO A 3 21.59 40.58 27.14
N GLU A 4 21.60 39.99 25.94
CA GLU A 4 22.72 39.51 25.09
C GLU A 4 23.53 38.32 25.65
N THR A 5 23.48 37.17 24.95
CA THR A 5 24.68 36.38 24.60
C THR A 5 24.38 35.39 23.45
N ASP A 6 25.10 35.61 22.36
CA ASP A 6 25.30 34.79 21.18
C ASP A 6 26.01 33.46 21.48
N ALA A 7 25.73 32.43 20.67
CA ALA A 7 26.73 31.42 20.31
C ALA A 7 26.41 30.72 18.97
N LYS A 8 26.98 31.29 17.90
CA LYS A 8 27.31 30.63 16.63
C LYS A 8 28.22 29.41 16.86
N ARG A 9 27.97 28.31 16.14
CA ARG A 9 29.07 27.50 15.58
C ARG A 9 28.68 26.82 14.26
N THR A 10 29.18 27.42 13.19
CA THR A 10 29.40 26.84 11.86
C THR A 10 30.52 25.82 11.93
N SER A 11 30.40 24.68 11.24
CA SER A 11 31.55 23.90 10.79
C SER A 11 31.27 23.25 9.43
N THR A 12 31.88 23.87 8.43
CA THR A 12 32.17 23.35 7.09
C THR A 12 33.20 22.21 7.19
N SER A 13 32.99 21.08 6.51
CA SER A 13 34.11 20.27 6.01
C SER A 13 33.75 19.62 4.68
N GLN A 14 34.65 19.87 3.73
CA GLN A 14 34.64 19.58 2.30
C GLN A 14 34.97 18.10 1.94
N PRO A 15 34.94 17.73 0.64
CA PRO A 15 34.88 16.35 0.15
C PRO A 15 36.23 15.72 -0.18
N ALA A 16 36.30 14.38 -0.19
CA ALA A 16 37.36 13.58 -0.80
C ALA A 16 36.76 12.84 -2.02
N ARG A 17 37.10 13.19 -3.26
CA ARG A 17 38.25 12.78 -4.10
C ARG A 17 38.31 11.29 -4.48
N THR A 18 37.93 11.05 -5.75
CA THR A 18 38.62 10.29 -6.82
C THR A 18 38.95 8.80 -6.69
N ALA A 19 38.34 8.00 -7.58
CA ALA A 19 38.93 7.04 -8.53
C ALA A 19 37.78 6.55 -9.44
N GLY A 20 37.81 6.51 -10.77
CA GLY A 20 38.87 6.13 -11.71
C GLY A 20 38.56 4.74 -12.27
N LEU A 21 38.70 4.54 -13.60
CA LEU A 21 38.44 3.34 -14.44
C LEU A 21 37.05 3.39 -15.12
N HIS A 22 36.85 3.82 -16.37
CA HIS A 22 37.55 3.56 -17.64
C HIS A 22 37.74 2.07 -17.94
N GLY A 23 36.78 1.52 -18.68
CA GLY A 23 36.78 0.15 -19.21
C GLY A 23 36.14 0.15 -20.59
N GLN A 24 36.94 0.53 -21.58
CA GLN A 24 36.69 0.47 -23.01
C GLN A 24 37.15 -0.90 -23.51
N LEU A 25 36.26 -1.70 -24.08
CA LEU A 25 36.59 -2.91 -24.85
C LEU A 25 35.66 -2.91 -26.07
N GLN A 26 36.06 -2.28 -27.17
CA GLN A 26 36.78 -2.89 -28.29
C GLN A 26 36.20 -4.23 -28.76
N SER A 27 35.40 -4.10 -29.82
CA SER A 27 35.42 -4.91 -31.04
C SER A 27 36.55 -5.94 -31.12
N SER A 28 36.18 -7.21 -31.27
CA SER A 28 36.99 -8.18 -31.99
C SER A 28 36.09 -8.96 -32.95
N ALA A 29 36.33 -8.72 -34.23
CA ALA A 29 35.92 -9.57 -35.33
C ALA A 29 36.93 -10.72 -35.46
N LEU A 30 36.46 -11.95 -35.66
CA LEU A 30 37.12 -13.15 -36.23
C LEU A 30 36.08 -14.27 -36.09
N SER A 31 35.92 -15.26 -36.96
CA SER A 31 36.28 -15.47 -38.35
C SER A 31 35.47 -16.69 -38.78
N ARG A 32 34.91 -16.62 -39.98
CA ARG A 32 34.64 -17.72 -40.92
C ARG A 32 34.29 -19.10 -40.34
N HIS A 33 33.03 -19.50 -40.55
CA HIS A 33 32.76 -20.80 -41.16
C HIS A 33 31.80 -20.64 -42.33
N VAL A 34 32.38 -20.82 -43.52
CA VAL A 34 31.69 -20.99 -44.79
C VAL A 34 31.01 -22.35 -44.75
N TRP A 35 29.68 -22.36 -44.80
CA TRP A 35 28.90 -23.53 -45.18
C TRP A 35 28.37 -23.30 -46.58
N HIS A 36 28.83 -24.15 -47.50
CA HIS A 36 28.25 -24.33 -48.82
C HIS A 36 27.01 -25.21 -48.66
N GLU A 37 25.81 -24.68 -48.94
CA GLU A 37 24.66 -25.50 -49.31
C GLU A 37 24.03 -24.95 -50.60
N SER A 38 23.72 -25.89 -51.49
CA SER A 38 23.26 -25.71 -52.86
C SER A 38 21.80 -25.24 -52.94
N PRO A 39 21.35 -24.69 -54.08
CA PRO A 39 20.06 -24.02 -54.18
C PRO A 39 18.92 -25.02 -54.36
N ALA A 40 18.04 -25.11 -53.36
CA ALA A 40 16.76 -25.80 -53.48
C ALA A 40 15.66 -24.76 -53.78
N THR A 41 15.29 -24.68 -55.05
CA THR A 41 14.10 -23.99 -55.54
C THR A 41 12.85 -24.64 -54.95
N LYS A 42 12.18 -23.98 -53.99
CA LYS A 42 10.80 -24.31 -53.61
C LYS A 42 9.99 -23.03 -53.39
N HIS A 43 8.96 -22.95 -54.22
CA HIS A 43 7.92 -21.94 -54.41
C HIS A 43 7.51 -21.09 -53.20
N PRO A 44 7.13 -19.81 -53.42
CA PRO A 44 6.45 -19.03 -52.40
C PRO A 44 5.05 -19.63 -52.20
N ILE A 45 4.84 -20.28 -51.06
CA ILE A 45 3.48 -20.49 -50.54
C ILE A 45 3.01 -19.11 -50.06
N THR A 46 2.44 -18.34 -50.97
CA THR A 46 1.59 -17.22 -50.64
C THR A 46 0.36 -17.78 -49.94
N SER A 47 0.44 -17.93 -48.62
CA SER A 47 -0.75 -18.02 -47.79
C SER A 47 -1.56 -16.75 -48.06
N SER A 48 -2.61 -16.89 -48.86
CA SER A 48 -3.62 -15.88 -49.14
C SER A 48 -4.33 -15.52 -47.83
N THR A 49 -3.69 -14.67 -47.03
CA THR A 49 -4.33 -14.02 -45.90
C THR A 49 -5.11 -12.85 -46.50
N CYS A 50 -6.41 -13.06 -46.69
CA CYS A 50 -7.33 -12.06 -47.25
C CYS A 50 -7.06 -10.66 -46.63
N PRO A 51 -6.88 -9.60 -47.44
CA PRO A 51 -6.51 -8.26 -46.94
C PRO A 51 -7.45 -7.72 -45.86
N MET A 52 -8.72 -8.14 -45.87
CA MET A 52 -9.74 -7.76 -44.89
C MET A 52 -9.48 -8.27 -43.45
N ALA A 53 -8.74 -9.38 -43.28
CA ALA A 53 -8.40 -9.89 -41.95
C ALA A 53 -7.31 -9.04 -41.26
N ARG A 54 -6.42 -8.40 -42.05
CA ARG A 54 -5.39 -7.48 -41.55
C ARG A 54 -6.00 -6.17 -41.03
N THR A 55 -6.95 -5.60 -41.75
CA THR A 55 -7.61 -4.34 -41.36
C THR A 55 -8.47 -4.49 -40.10
N ARG A 56 -9.21 -5.59 -39.95
CA ARG A 56 -10.01 -5.83 -38.73
C ARG A 56 -9.16 -5.95 -37.47
N ASN A 57 -8.01 -6.63 -37.56
CA ASN A 57 -7.08 -6.76 -36.43
C ASN A 57 -6.35 -5.45 -36.12
N ALA A 58 -6.05 -4.63 -37.13
CA ALA A 58 -5.49 -3.29 -36.94
C ALA A 58 -6.48 -2.37 -36.20
N VAL A 59 -7.75 -2.34 -36.62
CA VAL A 59 -8.80 -1.56 -35.95
C VAL A 59 -9.00 -2.02 -34.50
N LYS A 60 -8.97 -3.33 -34.24
CA LYS A 60 -9.03 -3.85 -32.86
C LYS A 60 -7.85 -3.37 -32.01
N ARG A 61 -6.62 -3.47 -32.52
CA ARG A 61 -5.41 -3.01 -31.80
C ARG A 61 -5.45 -1.51 -31.54
N GLN A 62 -5.92 -0.72 -32.50
CA GLN A 62 -6.08 0.72 -32.32
C GLN A 62 -7.10 1.05 -31.23
N LYS A 63 -8.25 0.36 -31.19
CA LYS A 63 -9.24 0.53 -30.12
C LYS A 63 -8.67 0.17 -28.75
N VAL A 64 -7.92 -0.93 -28.66
CA VAL A 64 -7.25 -1.34 -27.41
C VAL A 64 -6.24 -0.28 -26.98
N ALA A 65 -5.40 0.23 -27.90
CA ALA A 65 -4.43 1.27 -27.59
C ALA A 65 -5.08 2.58 -27.10
N ILE A 66 -6.24 2.95 -27.66
CA ILE A 66 -7.01 4.13 -27.21
C ILE A 66 -7.55 3.91 -25.79
N VAL A 67 -8.07 2.72 -25.49
CA VAL A 67 -8.58 2.41 -24.14
C VAL A 67 -7.43 2.35 -23.13
N GLU A 68 -6.30 1.73 -23.49
CA GLU A 68 -5.11 1.66 -22.64
C GLU A 68 -4.54 3.05 -22.36
N SER A 69 -4.44 3.93 -23.35
CA SER A 69 -3.94 5.29 -23.14
C SER A 69 -4.87 6.12 -22.24
N ALA A 70 -6.19 5.93 -22.35
CA ALA A 70 -7.15 6.56 -21.46
C ALA A 70 -7.04 6.01 -20.03
N LEU A 71 -6.90 4.69 -19.86
CA LEU A 71 -6.81 4.04 -18.54
C LEU A 71 -5.50 4.37 -17.82
N PHE A 72 -4.38 4.46 -18.56
CA PHE A 72 -3.07 4.78 -18.01
C PHE A 72 -2.76 6.28 -18.00
N ASN A 73 -3.79 7.11 -18.15
CA ASN A 73 -3.69 8.54 -17.91
C ASN A 73 -3.49 8.79 -16.39
N PRO A 74 -2.45 9.54 -15.98
CA PRO A 74 -2.20 9.86 -14.58
C PRO A 74 -3.39 10.45 -13.81
N ASP A 75 -4.24 11.23 -14.47
CA ASP A 75 -5.40 11.87 -13.85
C ASP A 75 -6.51 10.84 -13.57
N VAL A 76 -6.68 9.87 -14.46
CA VAL A 76 -7.62 8.75 -14.24
C VAL A 76 -7.15 7.89 -13.08
N VAL A 77 -5.84 7.58 -13.01
CA VAL A 77 -5.29 6.80 -11.89
C VAL A 77 -5.36 7.57 -10.57
N PHE A 78 -5.21 8.90 -10.60
CA PHE A 78 -5.46 9.75 -9.43
C PHE A 78 -6.91 9.66 -8.93
N LEU A 79 -7.88 9.63 -9.84
CA LEU A 79 -9.29 9.41 -9.48
C LEU A 79 -9.52 8.00 -8.92
N LEU A 80 -8.89 6.97 -9.50
CA LEU A 80 -8.94 5.61 -8.97
C LEU A 80 -8.38 5.53 -7.55
N ALA A 81 -7.27 6.21 -7.27
CA ALA A 81 -6.67 6.29 -5.93
C ALA A 81 -7.53 7.06 -4.91
N ALA A 82 -8.53 7.82 -5.35
CA ALA A 82 -9.50 8.45 -4.46
C ALA A 82 -10.70 7.53 -4.11
N LEU A 83 -10.93 6.49 -4.92
CA LEU A 83 -12.07 5.57 -4.79
C LEU A 83 -11.70 4.23 -4.16
N LEU A 84 -10.47 3.76 -4.39
CA LEU A 84 -9.99 2.47 -3.93
C LEU A 84 -9.25 2.59 -2.61
N ASP A 85 -9.34 1.54 -1.79
CA ASP A 85 -8.50 1.43 -0.60
C ASP A 85 -7.07 0.98 -0.97
N ALA A 86 -6.18 0.97 0.03
CA ALA A 86 -4.80 0.57 -0.19
C ALA A 86 -4.63 -0.89 -0.64
N ARG A 87 -5.53 -1.79 -0.22
CA ARG A 87 -5.47 -3.21 -0.60
C ARG A 87 -5.83 -3.38 -2.07
N ASP A 88 -6.89 -2.70 -2.51
CA ASP A 88 -7.34 -2.69 -3.90
C ASP A 88 -6.29 -2.05 -4.81
N LEU A 89 -5.67 -0.95 -4.38
CA LEU A 89 -4.57 -0.32 -5.11
C LEU A 89 -3.35 -1.24 -5.24
N CYS A 90 -3.03 -2.00 -4.19
CA CYS A 90 -2.02 -3.06 -4.25
C CYS A 90 -2.40 -4.15 -5.26
N GLN A 91 -3.65 -4.62 -5.27
CA GLN A 91 -4.12 -5.62 -6.23
C GLN A 91 -4.05 -5.11 -7.68
N VAL A 92 -4.48 -3.87 -7.91
CA VAL A 92 -4.36 -3.20 -9.21
C VAL A 92 -2.91 -3.11 -9.66
N SER A 93 -2.00 -2.75 -8.75
CA SER A 93 -0.56 -2.68 -9.04
C SER A 93 0.06 -4.04 -9.38
N LEU A 94 -0.35 -5.10 -8.67
CA LEU A 94 0.15 -6.46 -8.88
C LEU A 94 -0.38 -7.10 -10.16
N THR A 95 -1.66 -6.87 -10.49
CA THR A 95 -2.32 -7.44 -11.67
C THR A 95 -2.01 -6.67 -12.96
N CYS A 96 -1.61 -5.40 -12.86
CA CYS A 96 -1.35 -4.54 -14.01
C CYS A 96 0.07 -3.94 -13.97
N LYS A 97 0.98 -4.51 -14.78
CA LYS A 97 2.39 -4.10 -14.84
C LYS A 97 2.60 -2.63 -15.24
N THR A 98 1.72 -2.04 -16.04
CA THR A 98 1.81 -0.62 -16.43
C THR A 98 1.45 0.31 -15.28
N LEU A 99 0.56 -0.13 -14.38
CA LEU A 99 0.12 0.62 -13.20
C LEU A 99 1.10 0.49 -12.03
N GLY A 100 1.53 -0.75 -11.73
CA GLY A 100 2.43 -1.05 -10.61
C GLY A 100 3.92 -1.09 -10.96
N GLY A 101 4.29 -1.07 -12.24
CA GLY A 101 5.69 -1.09 -12.66
C GLY A 101 6.38 0.26 -12.47
N LYS A 102 7.63 0.23 -12.02
CA LYS A 102 8.49 1.43 -11.95
C LYS A 102 8.66 2.04 -13.34
N ARG A 103 8.47 3.36 -13.44
CA ARG A 103 8.59 4.08 -14.71
C ARG A 103 9.97 4.72 -14.79
N ALA A 104 10.73 4.39 -15.84
CA ALA A 104 12.07 4.96 -16.07
C ALA A 104 12.08 6.49 -16.24
N ASN A 105 10.93 7.07 -16.62
CA ASN A 105 10.78 8.50 -16.87
C ASN A 105 10.21 9.26 -15.66
N ALA A 106 9.96 8.58 -14.52
CA ALA A 106 9.47 9.24 -13.31
C ALA A 106 10.67 9.79 -12.50
N VAL A 107 10.55 11.03 -12.03
CA VAL A 107 11.59 11.73 -11.25
C VAL A 107 12.03 10.90 -10.04
N ASP A 108 11.08 10.21 -9.40
CA ASP A 108 11.31 9.42 -8.19
C ASP A 108 11.28 7.89 -8.46
N GLY A 109 11.18 7.49 -9.73
CA GLY A 109 11.05 6.07 -10.12
C GLY A 109 9.76 5.38 -9.66
N LEU A 110 8.76 6.15 -9.21
CA LEU A 110 7.47 5.65 -8.72
C LEU A 110 6.66 4.97 -9.81
N SER A 111 5.84 4.00 -9.40
CA SER A 111 4.78 3.45 -10.26
C SER A 111 3.67 4.48 -10.48
N LEU A 112 2.78 4.23 -11.45
CA LEU A 112 1.67 5.16 -11.70
C LEU A 112 0.70 5.22 -10.52
N VAL A 113 0.50 4.10 -9.84
CA VAL A 113 -0.31 4.02 -8.62
C VAL A 113 0.37 4.74 -7.46
N GLU A 114 1.67 4.52 -7.23
CA GLU A 114 2.39 5.21 -6.14
C GLU A 114 2.39 6.72 -6.32
N GLU A 115 2.58 7.20 -7.55
CA GLU A 115 2.52 8.62 -7.89
C GLU A 115 1.11 9.21 -7.68
N ALA A 116 0.06 8.50 -8.10
CA ALA A 116 -1.33 8.90 -7.86
C ALA A 116 -1.64 9.00 -6.36
N VAL A 117 -1.19 8.02 -5.59
CA VAL A 117 -1.37 7.97 -4.14
C VAL A 117 -0.57 9.06 -3.43
N ARG A 118 0.68 9.33 -3.85
CA ARG A 118 1.49 10.46 -3.37
C ARG A 118 0.75 11.78 -3.55
N ARG A 119 0.25 12.06 -4.76
CA ARG A 119 -0.56 13.26 -5.03
C ARG A 119 -1.79 13.32 -4.12
N ARG A 120 -2.45 12.19 -3.90
CA ARG A 120 -3.63 12.13 -3.01
C ARG A 120 -3.29 12.49 -1.57
N PHE A 121 -2.13 12.06 -1.09
CA PHE A 121 -1.60 12.44 0.22
C PHE A 121 -1.21 13.92 0.27
N GLU A 122 -0.67 14.48 -0.81
CA GLU A 122 -0.34 15.91 -0.89
C GLU A 122 -1.58 16.80 -0.82
N CYS A 123 -2.72 16.33 -1.34
CA CYS A 123 -4.02 16.98 -1.19
C CYS A 123 -4.63 16.85 0.21
N ALA A 124 -4.05 16.06 1.11
CA ALA A 124 -4.49 15.99 2.51
C ALA A 124 -4.19 17.31 3.23
N SER A 125 -4.92 17.56 4.31
CA SER A 125 -4.73 18.77 5.10
C SER A 125 -3.32 18.82 5.71
N GLU A 126 -2.83 20.02 6.04
CA GLU A 126 -1.54 20.15 6.72
C GLU A 126 -1.52 19.39 8.04
N TRP A 127 -2.63 19.40 8.79
CA TRP A 127 -2.75 18.66 10.03
C TRP A 127 -2.63 17.14 9.79
N GLU A 128 -3.26 16.58 8.76
CA GLU A 128 -3.21 15.14 8.43
C GLU A 128 -1.79 14.73 8.07
N ARG A 129 -1.14 15.53 7.23
CA ARG A 129 0.24 15.29 6.82
C ARG A 129 1.21 15.37 8.00
N SER A 130 0.96 16.26 8.96
CA SER A 130 1.77 16.36 10.19
C SER A 130 1.64 15.12 11.09
N CYS A 131 0.49 14.47 11.07
CA CYS A 131 0.20 13.25 11.83
C CYS A 131 0.86 12.01 11.20
N LEU A 132 1.11 12.04 9.90
CA LEU A 132 1.56 10.92 9.09
C LEU A 132 2.91 11.23 8.42
N ARG A 133 3.95 11.42 9.25
CA ARG A 133 5.31 11.57 8.74
C ARG A 133 5.79 10.26 8.10
N LYS A 134 6.05 10.28 6.80
CA LYS A 134 6.54 9.11 6.06
C LYS A 134 7.87 8.61 6.62
N TYR A 135 7.96 7.31 6.95
CA TYR A 135 9.25 6.67 7.27
C TYR A 135 10.04 6.27 6.00
N PRO A 136 11.36 6.05 6.09
CA PRO A 136 12.19 5.72 4.93
C PRO A 136 11.81 4.40 4.23
N ASP A 137 11.30 3.44 5.00
CA ASP A 137 10.89 2.09 4.58
C ASP A 137 9.42 2.01 4.14
N GLU A 138 8.59 3.00 4.48
CA GLU A 138 7.18 3.03 4.10
C GLU A 138 6.99 3.39 2.61
N GLY A 139 6.10 2.67 1.94
CA GLY A 139 5.62 3.00 0.59
C GLY A 139 4.53 4.08 0.60
N TRP A 140 4.28 4.71 -0.56
CA TRP A 140 3.19 5.69 -0.67
C TRP A 140 1.81 5.05 -0.47
N VAL A 141 1.62 3.82 -0.91
CA VAL A 141 0.36 3.05 -0.72
C VAL A 141 0.08 2.78 0.76
N GLU A 142 1.12 2.45 1.53
CA GLU A 142 1.02 2.25 2.97
C GLU A 142 0.73 3.55 3.71
N LEU A 143 1.39 4.65 3.33
CA LEU A 143 1.10 5.96 3.91
C LEU A 143 -0.35 6.41 3.64
N HIS A 144 -0.87 6.09 2.46
CA HIS A 144 -2.27 6.33 2.12
C HIS A 144 -3.23 5.44 2.90
N HIS A 145 -2.87 4.18 3.15
CA HIS A 145 -3.61 3.34 4.07
C HIS A 145 -3.74 4.04 5.44
N HIS A 146 -2.63 4.53 5.99
CA HIS A 146 -2.67 5.26 7.27
C HIS A 146 -3.48 6.56 7.21
N LEU A 147 -3.53 7.26 6.07
CA LEU A 147 -4.40 8.42 5.87
C LEU A 147 -5.88 8.04 5.93
N LEU A 148 -6.27 6.94 5.27
CA LEU A 148 -7.63 6.43 5.34
C LEU A 148 -7.98 6.01 6.78
N MET A 149 -7.04 5.37 7.46
CA MET A 149 -7.21 4.94 8.85
C MET A 149 -7.40 6.13 9.78
N LEU A 150 -6.57 7.17 9.68
CA LEU A 150 -6.69 8.42 10.43
C LEU A 150 -8.05 9.12 10.25
N ARG A 151 -8.68 8.97 9.08
CA ARG A 151 -10.01 9.55 8.78
C ARG A 151 -11.17 8.65 9.19
N SER A 152 -10.92 7.37 9.41
CA SER A 152 -11.94 6.38 9.75
C SER A 152 -12.21 6.33 11.26
N LYS A 153 -13.36 5.78 11.64
CA LYS A 153 -13.63 5.45 13.05
C LYS A 153 -12.81 4.23 13.45
N LEU A 154 -12.37 4.17 14.70
CA LEU A 154 -11.75 2.96 15.24
C LEU A 154 -12.77 1.83 15.25
N MET A 155 -12.41 0.73 14.62
CA MET A 155 -13.22 -0.49 14.58
C MET A 155 -12.66 -1.47 15.59
N PHE A 156 -13.51 -2.01 16.45
CA PHE A 156 -13.13 -3.10 17.34
C PHE A 156 -13.51 -4.40 16.65
N ASP A 157 -12.54 -5.23 16.31
CA ASP A 157 -12.77 -6.50 15.63
C ASP A 157 -12.81 -7.69 16.59
N GLN A 158 -12.38 -7.48 17.84
CA GLN A 158 -12.34 -8.51 18.86
C GLN A 158 -12.95 -8.02 20.17
N LEU A 159 -13.93 -8.76 20.69
CA LEU A 159 -14.53 -8.55 22.00
C LEU A 159 -14.16 -9.73 22.90
N VAL A 160 -13.78 -9.43 24.14
CA VAL A 160 -13.37 -10.41 25.14
C VAL A 160 -14.16 -10.17 26.42
N GLY A 161 -14.63 -11.25 27.06
CA GLY A 161 -15.45 -11.20 28.27
C GLY A 161 -16.95 -11.15 27.99
N ASP A 162 -17.73 -11.09 29.06
CA ASP A 162 -19.19 -11.18 29.00
C ASP A 162 -19.83 -9.78 28.90
N TYR A 163 -21.06 -9.70 28.39
CA TYR A 163 -21.92 -8.50 28.48
C TYR A 163 -21.52 -7.27 27.65
N ILE A 164 -20.62 -7.41 26.68
CA ILE A 164 -20.39 -6.41 25.64
C ILE A 164 -20.72 -6.98 24.26
N ARG A 165 -21.15 -6.12 23.35
CA ARG A 165 -21.41 -6.47 21.96
C ARG A 165 -21.15 -5.27 21.04
N HIS A 166 -20.98 -5.54 19.76
CA HIS A 166 -21.03 -4.49 18.75
C HIS A 166 -22.42 -3.84 18.72
N GLY A 167 -22.44 -2.54 18.45
CA GLY A 167 -23.65 -1.81 18.10
C GLY A 167 -24.04 -2.05 16.64
N GLU A 168 -24.65 -1.05 16.02
CA GLU A 168 -24.99 -1.08 14.59
C GLU A 168 -23.73 -1.06 13.70
N GLU A 169 -22.66 -0.45 14.19
CA GLU A 169 -21.36 -0.39 13.55
C GLU A 169 -20.31 -1.01 14.48
N GLY A 170 -19.28 -1.67 13.94
CA GLY A 170 -18.19 -2.26 14.73
C GLY A 170 -17.34 -1.23 15.50
N SER A 171 -17.50 0.07 15.21
CA SER A 171 -16.92 1.19 15.98
C SER A 171 -17.72 1.57 17.23
N ILE A 172 -18.90 0.98 17.40
CA ILE A 172 -19.79 1.22 18.53
C ILE A 172 -19.75 -0.01 19.44
N ILE A 173 -19.37 0.18 20.70
CA ILE A 173 -19.44 -0.86 21.73
C ILE A 173 -20.60 -0.59 22.66
N ARG A 174 -21.48 -1.58 22.83
CA ARG A 174 -22.65 -1.51 23.72
C ARG A 174 -22.51 -2.49 24.87
N THR A 175 -22.78 -2.03 26.09
CA THR A 175 -22.94 -2.90 27.26
C THR A 175 -24.37 -3.44 27.33
N ILE A 176 -24.54 -4.65 27.87
CA ILE A 176 -25.88 -5.20 28.14
C ILE A 176 -26.43 -4.57 29.44
N PRO A 177 -27.61 -3.94 29.42
CA PRO A 177 -28.20 -3.33 30.61
C PRO A 177 -28.39 -4.33 31.76
N GLY A 178 -28.14 -3.89 33.00
CA GLY A 178 -28.37 -4.69 34.20
C GLY A 178 -27.37 -5.82 34.43
N ARG A 179 -26.29 -5.92 33.64
CA ARG A 179 -25.23 -6.91 33.80
C ARG A 179 -23.88 -6.23 34.01
N ASN A 180 -23.16 -6.66 35.04
CA ASN A 180 -21.81 -6.19 35.35
C ASN A 180 -20.83 -7.35 35.15
N GLY A 181 -19.75 -7.11 34.41
CA GLY A 181 -18.68 -8.07 34.18
C GLY A 181 -17.42 -7.36 33.68
N ARG A 182 -16.29 -8.07 33.69
CA ARG A 182 -15.04 -7.57 33.11
C ARG A 182 -15.02 -7.96 31.64
N SER A 183 -14.86 -6.96 30.79
CA SER A 183 -14.88 -7.14 29.34
C SER A 183 -13.93 -6.15 28.67
N SER A 184 -13.46 -6.45 27.48
CA SER A 184 -12.50 -5.65 26.73
C SER A 184 -12.84 -5.69 25.24
N ALA A 185 -12.79 -4.52 24.60
CA ALA A 185 -12.88 -4.40 23.15
C ALA A 185 -11.48 -4.07 22.62
N LEU A 186 -11.00 -4.87 21.68
CA LEU A 186 -9.67 -4.78 21.11
C LEU A 186 -9.78 -4.34 19.66
N CYS A 187 -8.90 -3.41 19.29
CA CYS A 187 -8.75 -2.89 17.95
C CYS A 187 -7.43 -3.44 17.40
N SER A 188 -7.50 -4.52 16.63
CA SER A 188 -6.34 -5.25 16.11
C SER A 188 -6.04 -4.91 14.63
N ASN A 189 -7.07 -4.50 13.89
CA ASN A 189 -6.96 -4.16 12.47
C ASN A 189 -6.57 -2.70 12.20
N HIS A 190 -6.25 -1.92 13.24
CA HIS A 190 -5.99 -0.49 13.12
C HIS A 190 -4.67 -0.07 13.76
N VAL A 191 -3.71 0.37 12.93
CA VAL A 191 -2.44 0.93 13.41
C VAL A 191 -2.63 2.41 13.70
N MET A 192 -2.71 2.75 14.99
CA MET A 192 -2.83 4.13 15.45
C MET A 192 -1.49 4.87 15.36
N ARG A 193 -1.34 5.75 14.37
CA ARG A 193 -0.25 6.75 14.34
C ARG A 193 -0.68 8.03 15.09
N SER A 194 0.19 9.03 15.12
CA SER A 194 -0.13 10.35 15.68
C SER A 194 -1.45 10.88 15.10
N GLY A 195 -2.20 11.62 15.90
CA GLY A 195 -3.48 12.20 15.47
C GLY A 195 -4.60 11.93 16.47
N LYS A 196 -5.82 12.25 16.05
CA LYS A 196 -7.04 12.03 16.83
C LYS A 196 -7.80 10.86 16.22
N HIS A 197 -8.14 9.89 17.05
CA HIS A 197 -8.90 8.71 16.66
C HIS A 197 -10.18 8.65 17.49
N PHE A 198 -11.29 8.27 16.87
CA PHE A 198 -12.61 8.36 17.48
C PHE A 198 -13.26 6.98 17.58
N ALA A 199 -13.88 6.71 18.72
CA ALA A 199 -14.68 5.53 19.02
C ALA A 199 -15.88 5.94 19.86
N VAL A 200 -17.00 5.21 19.74
CA VAL A 200 -18.21 5.49 20.52
C VAL A 200 -18.52 4.33 21.44
N PHE A 201 -18.69 4.62 22.72
CA PHE A 201 -19.05 3.65 23.73
C PHE A 201 -20.42 4.01 24.31
N THR A 202 -21.29 3.03 24.46
CA THR A 202 -22.63 3.21 25.05
C THR A 202 -22.80 2.22 26.19
N GLY A 203 -22.81 2.73 27.42
CA GLY A 203 -22.93 1.90 28.62
C GLY A 203 -22.10 2.36 29.79
N ASN A 204 -21.98 1.48 30.80
CA ASN A 204 -21.14 1.68 31.97
C ASN A 204 -19.85 0.88 31.84
N GLY A 205 -18.70 1.54 31.99
CA GLY A 205 -17.40 0.87 31.96
C GLY A 205 -16.23 1.85 32.08
N SER A 206 -15.03 1.32 32.26
CA SER A 206 -13.77 2.08 32.18
C SER A 206 -13.19 1.96 30.77
N ILE A 207 -12.83 3.10 30.17
CA ILE A 207 -12.24 3.16 28.83
C ILE A 207 -10.79 3.61 28.96
N GLY A 208 -9.87 2.93 28.29
CA GLY A 208 -8.44 3.26 28.31
C GLY A 208 -7.69 2.72 27.11
N VAL A 209 -6.50 3.27 26.87
CA VAL A 209 -5.57 2.80 25.82
C VAL A 209 -4.54 1.89 26.48
N VAL A 210 -4.46 0.65 26.03
CA VAL A 210 -3.45 -0.32 26.50
C VAL A 210 -2.31 -0.35 25.50
N ARG A 211 -1.06 -0.32 25.98
CA ARG A 211 0.10 -0.51 25.11
C ARG A 211 0.08 -1.91 24.50
N PRO A 212 0.64 -2.12 23.30
CA PRO A 212 0.72 -3.45 22.70
C PRO A 212 1.37 -4.43 23.68
N VAL A 213 0.59 -5.39 24.15
CA VAL A 213 1.03 -6.51 24.97
C VAL A 213 0.62 -7.78 24.23
N GLN A 214 1.45 -8.82 24.27
CA GLN A 214 1.07 -10.12 23.72
C GLN A 214 -0.02 -10.72 24.60
N ILE A 215 -1.28 -10.47 24.26
CA ILE A 215 -2.42 -10.99 24.98
C ILE A 215 -2.69 -12.42 24.48
N ARG A 216 -2.50 -13.41 25.34
CA ARG A 216 -2.88 -14.79 25.04
C ARG A 216 -4.32 -15.02 25.48
N ARG A 217 -5.07 -15.84 24.73
CA ARG A 217 -6.46 -16.18 25.09
C ARG A 217 -6.60 -16.74 26.51
N CYS A 218 -5.57 -17.41 27.03
CA CYS A 218 -5.53 -17.94 28.38
C CYS A 218 -5.48 -16.87 29.49
N ASP A 219 -5.09 -15.63 29.18
CA ASP A 219 -4.96 -14.55 30.17
C ASP A 219 -6.32 -14.07 30.70
N PHE A 220 -7.41 -14.47 30.05
CA PHE A 220 -8.77 -14.03 30.39
C PHE A 220 -9.56 -15.00 31.27
N GLY A 221 -8.94 -16.06 31.79
CA GLY A 221 -9.57 -16.94 32.75
C GLY A 221 -10.84 -17.57 32.19
N GLU A 222 -10.68 -18.53 31.28
CA GLU A 222 -11.74 -19.49 31.01
C GLU A 222 -12.02 -20.22 32.33
N LYS A 223 -13.12 -19.84 33.00
CA LYS A 223 -13.68 -20.65 34.06
C LYS A 223 -14.13 -21.94 33.39
N ALA A 224 -13.21 -22.90 33.31
CA ALA A 224 -13.54 -24.27 33.05
C ALA A 224 -14.59 -24.66 34.10
N ASN A 225 -15.82 -24.87 33.65
CA ASN A 225 -16.82 -25.55 34.45
C ASN A 225 -16.28 -26.96 34.68
N CYS A 226 -15.58 -27.18 35.79
CA CYS A 226 -15.37 -28.52 36.33
C CYS A 226 -16.74 -29.04 36.76
N THR A 227 -17.48 -29.65 35.82
CA THR A 227 -18.46 -30.66 36.17
C THR A 227 -17.69 -31.88 36.64
N ASP A 228 -17.51 -31.97 37.96
CA ASP A 228 -17.15 -33.23 38.64
C ASP A 228 -18.15 -34.30 38.21
N SER A 229 -17.72 -35.19 37.32
CA SER A 229 -18.39 -36.46 37.11
C SER A 229 -17.85 -37.41 38.17
N ALA A 230 -18.48 -37.38 39.34
CA ALA A 230 -18.27 -38.37 40.38
C ALA A 230 -18.65 -39.75 39.84
N HIS A 231 -17.66 -40.61 39.68
CA HIS A 231 -17.85 -42.04 39.64
C HIS A 231 -18.40 -42.49 41.00
N GLN A 232 -19.63 -42.99 41.02
CA GLN A 232 -19.99 -44.17 41.81
C GLN A 232 -21.19 -44.88 41.20
#